data_AF-A0A7U2FHL2-F1
#
_entry.id   AF-A0A7U2FHL2-F1
#
_cell.length_a   1.000
_cell.length_b   1.000
_cell.length_c   1.000
_cell.angle_alpha   90.00
_cell.angle_beta   90.00
_cell.angle_gamma   90.00
#
_symmetry.space_group_name_H-M   'P 1'
#
loop_
_entity.id
_entity.type
_entity.pdbx_description
1 polymer ?
#
loop_
_entity_poly.entity_id
_entity_poly.type
_entity_poly.pdbx_seq_one_letter_code
_entity_poly.pdbx_strand_id
1 'polypeptide(L)' 'MPAVRNVIEPAQTRYIVQSGDLETFLKKKFGYSYDFDIKHIADRWTFVAPEMVSAEDIQDLIEELEANA' A
#
# COMPACT_ATOMS: atom_id res chain seq x y z
N MET A 1 -12.48 15.39 1.53
CA MET A 1 -12.89 14.00 1.88
C MET A 1 -12.08 13.60 3.11
N PRO A 2 -12.64 12.85 4.07
CA PRO A 2 -11.85 12.33 5.18
C PRO A 2 -10.72 11.47 4.62
N ALA A 3 -9.55 11.56 5.24
CA ALA A 3 -8.35 10.85 4.80
C ALA A 3 -7.77 10.11 6.00
N VAL A 4 -7.47 8.83 5.82
CA VAL A 4 -7.01 7.92 6.87
C VAL A 4 -5.54 7.62 6.63
N ARG A 5 -4.75 7.71 7.71
CA ARG A 5 -3.35 7.29 7.68
C ARG A 5 -3.27 5.78 7.84
N ASN A 6 -2.69 5.13 6.84
CA ASN A 6 -2.39 3.71 6.82
C ASN A 6 -0.92 3.47 7.13
N VAL A 7 -0.65 2.36 7.81
CA VAL A 7 0.70 1.90 8.13
C VAL A 7 0.72 0.40 7.87
N ILE A 8 1.63 -0.04 7.00
CA ILE A 8 1.86 -1.46 6.75
C ILE A 8 2.86 -1.96 7.78
N GLU A 9 2.58 -3.12 8.39
CA GLU A 9 3.47 -3.69 9.39
C GLU A 9 4.80 -4.15 8.76
N PRO A 10 5.92 -4.15 9.51
CA PRO A 10 7.24 -4.51 8.98
C PRO A 10 7.28 -5.90 8.32
N ALA A 11 6.53 -6.86 8.89
CA ALA A 11 6.45 -8.22 8.37
C ALA A 11 5.88 -8.31 6.94
N GLN A 12 5.03 -7.34 6.57
CA GLN A 12 4.44 -7.22 5.23
C GLN A 12 5.28 -6.31 4.33
N THR A 13 5.81 -5.22 4.91
CA THR A 13 6.62 -4.21 4.18
C THR A 13 7.80 -4.83 3.43
N ARG A 14 8.44 -5.87 3.99
CA ARG A 14 9.56 -6.57 3.34
C ARG A 14 9.23 -7.21 1.98
N TYR A 15 7.96 -7.47 1.69
CA TYR A 15 7.51 -8.05 0.43
C TYR A 15 7.13 -6.97 -0.60
N ILE A 16 6.82 -5.76 -0.14
CA ILE A 16 6.46 -4.62 -0.99
C ILE A 16 7.70 -3.74 -1.10
N VAL A 17 8.61 -4.10 -2.02
CA VAL A 17 9.92 -3.44 -2.10
C VAL A 17 9.83 -2.05 -2.72
N GLN A 18 8.98 -1.88 -3.74
CA GLN A 18 8.89 -0.62 -4.49
C GLN A 18 7.64 0.17 -4.10
N SER A 19 7.79 1.49 -3.94
CA SER A 19 6.64 2.37 -3.74
C SER A 19 5.67 2.36 -4.92
N GLY A 20 6.15 2.08 -6.13
CA GLY A 20 5.33 2.00 -7.34
C GLY A 20 4.34 0.83 -7.34
N ASP A 21 4.70 -0.29 -6.70
CA ASP A 21 3.79 -1.43 -6.51
C ASP A 21 2.62 -1.03 -5.62
N LEU A 22 2.94 -0.37 -4.50
CA LEU A 22 1.95 0.15 -3.57
C LEU A 22 1.08 1.24 -4.20
N GLU A 23 1.67 2.15 -4.96
CA GLU A 23 0.95 3.20 -5.68
C GLU A 23 -0.03 2.61 -6.72
N THR A 24 0.42 1.62 -7.49
CA THR A 24 -0.40 0.93 -8.47
C THR A 24 -1.58 0.22 -7.81
N PHE A 25 -1.33 -0.49 -6.71
CA PHE A 25 -2.37 -1.12 -5.91
C PHE A 25 -3.39 -0.10 -5.38
N LEU A 26 -2.94 1.01 -4.79
CA LEU A 26 -3.82 2.05 -4.26
C LEU A 26 -4.66 2.72 -5.36
N LYS A 27 -4.07 2.94 -6.54
CA LYS A 27 -4.78 3.46 -7.73
C LYS A 27 -5.81 2.47 -8.27
N LYS A 28 -5.51 1.15 -8.28
CA LYS A 28 -6.49 0.11 -8.63
C LYS A 28 -7.66 0.10 -7.63
N LYS A 29 -7.38 0.22 -6.33
CA LYS A 29 -8.38 0.11 -5.25
C LYS A 29 -9.27 1.35 -5.12
N PHE A 30 -8.67 2.54 -5.08
CA PHE A 30 -9.40 3.78 -4.80
C PHE A 30 -9.59 4.67 -6.03
N GLY A 31 -8.81 4.46 -7.09
CA GLY A 31 -8.92 5.18 -8.35
C GLY A 31 -7.67 5.99 -8.72
N TYR A 32 -7.44 6.13 -10.02
CA TYR A 32 -6.26 6.81 -10.59
C TYR A 32 -6.27 8.33 -10.44
N SER A 33 -7.39 8.92 -10.02
CA SER A 33 -7.51 10.36 -9.74
C SER A 33 -6.94 10.75 -8.38
N TYR A 34 -6.61 9.78 -7.52
CA TYR A 34 -6.02 10.04 -6.21
C TYR A 34 -4.51 10.15 -6.31
N ASP A 35 -3.97 11.11 -5.57
CA ASP A 35 -2.54 11.27 -5.33
C ASP A 35 -2.22 10.76 -3.92
N PHE A 36 -1.38 9.73 -3.83
CA PHE A 36 -1.07 9.05 -2.57
C PHE A 36 0.29 9.50 -2.05
N ASP A 37 0.31 10.10 -0.86
CA ASP A 37 1.55 10.45 -0.16
C ASP A 37 2.17 9.19 0.49
N ILE A 38 2.87 8.40 -0.32
CA ILE A 38 3.53 7.15 0.10
C ILE A 38 4.93 7.46 0.62
N LYS A 39 5.22 7.03 1.86
CA LYS A 39 6.51 7.21 2.53
C LYS A 39 7.00 5.92 3.15
N HIS A 40 8.27 5.60 2.93
CA HIS A 40 8.97 4.57 3.68
C HIS A 40 9.63 5.21 4.91
N ILE A 41 9.14 4.87 6.12
CA ILE A 41 9.66 5.41 7.37
C ILE A 41 10.16 4.24 8.20
N ALA A 42 11.47 4.20 8.44
CA ALA A 42 12.18 3.07 9.06
C ALA A 42 11.95 1.76 8.26
N ASP A 43 11.14 0.84 8.77
CA ASP A 43 10.83 -0.48 8.23
C ASP A 43 9.35 -0.63 7.82
N ARG A 44 8.65 0.51 7.63
CA ARG A 44 7.21 0.54 7.35
C ARG A 44 6.89 1.42 6.14
N TRP A 45 5.95 0.96 5.32
CA TRP A 45 5.23 1.85 4.42
C TRP A 45 4.13 2.60 5.16
N THR A 46 4.03 3.90 4.90
CA THR A 46 2.98 4.75 5.41
C THR A 46 2.37 5.54 4.26
N PHE A 47 1.05 5.70 4.25
CA PHE A 47 0.36 6.47 3.21
C PHE A 47 -0.98 6.99 3.71
N VAL A 48 -1.53 7.96 2.98
CA VAL A 48 -2.86 8.53 3.25
C VAL A 48 -3.81 8.09 2.14
N ALA A 49 -4.96 7.54 2.50
CA ALA A 49 -5.98 7.07 1.55
C ALA A 49 -7.39 7.48 2.02
N PRO A 50 -8.42 7.40 1.15
CA PRO A 50 -9.80 7.71 1.53
C PRO A 50 -10.33 6.81 2.66
N GLU A 51 -9.87 5.56 2.71
CA GLU A 51 -10.29 4.56 3.69
C GLU A 51 -9.08 3.77 4.20
N MET A 52 -9.30 2.97 5.25
CA MET A 52 -8.27 2.07 5.77
C MET A 52 -8.09 0.87 4.83
N VAL A 53 -6.86 0.54 4.50
CA VAL A 53 -6.51 -0.68 3.76
C VAL A 53 -6.45 -1.82 4.77
N SER A 54 -7.18 -2.90 4.49
CA SER A 54 -7.25 -4.04 5.40
C SER A 54 -5.99 -4.91 5.29
N ALA A 55 -5.76 -5.76 6.30
CA ALA A 55 -4.67 -6.72 6.26
C ALA A 55 -4.82 -7.73 5.10
N GLU A 56 -6.06 -8.08 4.74
CA GLU A 56 -6.36 -8.96 3.60
C GLU A 56 -5.93 -8.31 2.28
N ASP A 57 -6.23 -7.03 2.08
CA ASP A 57 -5.80 -6.35 0.84
C ASP A 57 -4.27 -6.29 0.69
N ILE A 58 -3.56 -6.11 1.81
CA ILE A 58 -2.08 -6.13 1.80
C ILE A 58 -1.57 -7.54 1.51
N GLN A 59 -2.25 -8.57 2.03
CA GLN A 59 -1.90 -9.95 1.75
C GLN A 59 -2.11 -10.29 0.27
N ASP A 60 -3.23 -9.88 -0.32
CA ASP A 60 -3.52 -10.06 -1.75
C ASP A 60 -2.46 -9.38 -2.63
N LEU A 61 -2.02 -8.16 -2.25
CA LEU A 61 -0.94 -7.47 -2.95
C LEU A 61 0.38 -8.25 -2.88
N ILE A 62 0.72 -8.79 -1.71
CA ILE A 62 1.95 -9.57 -1.53
C ILE A 62 1.91 -10.82 -2.42
N GLU A 63 0.78 -11.52 -2.47
CA GLU A 63 0.60 -12.70 -3.32
C GLU A 63 0.69 -12.34 -4.81
N GLU A 64 0.13 -11.20 -5.25
CA GLU A 64 0.28 -10.70 -6.62
C GLU A 64 1.76 -10.42 -6.96
N LEU A 65 2.52 -9.81 -6.04
CA LEU A 65 3.93 -9.50 -6.26
C LEU A 65 4.81 -10.77 -6.31
N GLU A 66 4.57 -11.72 -5.41
CA GLU A 66 5.31 -13.00 -5.39
C GLU A 66 5.01 -13.85 -6.63
N ALA A 67 3.77 -13.83 -7.15
CA ALA A 67 3.41 -14.54 -8.38
C ALA A 67 4.07 -13.96 -9.64
N ASN A 68 4.50 -12.70 -9.60
CA ASN A 68 5.10 -11.97 -10.72
C ASN A 68 6.64 -11.80 -10.60
N ALA A 69 7.25 -12.32 -9.53
CA ALA A 69 8.68 -12.26 -9.25
C ALA A 69 9.46 -13.41 -9.92
#